data_AF-A0A961FLX4-F1
#
_entry.id   AF-A0A961FLX4-F1
#
_cell.length_a   1.000
_cell.length_b   1.000
_cell.length_c   1.000
_cell.angle_alpha   90.00
_cell.angle_beta   90.00
_cell.angle_gamma   90.00
#
_symmetry.space_group_name_H-M   'P 1'
#
loop_
_entity.id
_entity.type
_entity.pdbx_description
1 polymer ?
#
loop_
_entity_poly.entity_id
_entity_poly.type
_entity_poly.pdbx_seq_one_letter_code
_entity_poly.pdbx_strand_id
1 'polypeptide(L)'
;DAPFPAQIEDCKAAIRWLRAHAEEYGLDAKAFGVGGSSAGGHLVALVGTSGGVREFDVGQHLDMSSAVQAVYDLYGPTDLIRFGQTPGYESHATAESPEGKLLGGAPAQMKEAAAKANPITHIDANDPPFLIVHGDADPTVPINQSESLYAALVEAGIPTRFITIQGGGHGRGFPSEPLVEIANVFFDKNLRGNAEAADWPKAMTSELKAAAANLQRPDNARPRIPFAILQRREDTNGDGQITRDEFKGPPAIFDHLDKNGDQVLTKSDWE
;
A
#
# COMPACT_ATOMS: atom_id res chain seq x y z
N ASP A 1 -8.45 -13.95 -17.24
CA ASP A 1 -8.48 -13.74 -15.78
C ASP A 1 -9.70 -12.94 -15.38
N ALA A 2 -10.14 -13.08 -14.13
CA ALA A 2 -11.26 -12.31 -13.58
C ALA A 2 -10.84 -10.85 -13.32
N PRO A 3 -11.75 -9.86 -13.44
CA PRO A 3 -11.45 -8.49 -13.03
C PRO A 3 -11.29 -8.38 -11.50
N PHE A 4 -10.65 -7.30 -11.05
CA PHE A 4 -10.58 -6.89 -9.65
C PHE A 4 -12.01 -6.77 -9.06
N PRO A 5 -12.27 -7.20 -7.80
CA PRO A 5 -11.32 -7.51 -6.72
C PRO A 5 -10.89 -8.97 -6.55
N ALA A 6 -11.16 -9.87 -7.51
CA ALA A 6 -10.97 -11.31 -7.32
C ALA A 6 -9.56 -11.69 -6.78
N GLN A 7 -8.51 -11.00 -7.24
CA GLN A 7 -7.14 -11.29 -6.84
C GLN A 7 -6.85 -10.96 -5.37
N ILE A 8 -7.35 -9.83 -4.87
CA ILE A 8 -7.16 -9.45 -3.46
C ILE A 8 -8.04 -10.28 -2.53
N GLU A 9 -9.24 -10.65 -3.01
CA GLU A 9 -10.14 -11.59 -2.32
C GLU A 9 -9.45 -12.94 -2.11
N ASP A 10 -8.80 -13.48 -3.15
CA ASP A 10 -8.04 -14.74 -3.08
C ASP A 10 -6.88 -14.63 -2.07
N CYS A 11 -6.09 -13.56 -2.12
CA CYS A 11 -4.99 -13.35 -1.17
C CYS A 11 -5.48 -13.29 0.28
N LYS A 12 -6.55 -12.54 0.55
CA LYS A 12 -7.12 -12.42 1.89
C LYS A 12 -7.75 -13.72 2.37
N ALA A 13 -8.44 -14.46 1.48
CA ALA A 13 -8.99 -15.78 1.79
C ALA A 13 -7.88 -16.78 2.16
N ALA A 14 -6.75 -16.77 1.44
CA ALA A 14 -5.61 -17.62 1.75
C ALA A 14 -5.02 -17.32 3.15
N ILE A 15 -4.90 -16.04 3.52
CA ILE A 15 -4.42 -15.64 4.85
C ILE A 15 -5.38 -16.13 5.95
N ARG A 16 -6.70 -15.92 5.76
CA ARG A 16 -7.71 -16.37 6.73
C ARG A 16 -7.72 -17.89 6.86
N TRP A 17 -7.59 -18.62 5.75
CA TRP A 17 -7.54 -20.08 5.74
C TRP A 17 -6.31 -20.60 6.49
N LEU A 18 -5.13 -20.07 6.20
CA LEU A 18 -3.89 -20.44 6.91
C LEU A 18 -3.98 -20.13 8.41
N ARG A 19 -4.62 -19.01 8.78
CA ARG A 19 -4.85 -18.62 10.18
C ARG A 19 -5.82 -19.56 10.88
N ALA A 20 -6.88 -20.01 10.19
CA ALA A 20 -7.85 -20.98 10.72
C ALA A 20 -7.22 -22.38 10.94
N HIS A 21 -6.21 -22.74 10.14
CA HIS A 21 -5.51 -24.03 10.22
C HIS A 21 -4.11 -23.91 10.84
N ALA A 22 -3.84 -22.82 11.55
CA ALA A 22 -2.50 -22.54 12.06
C ALA A 22 -1.99 -23.65 13.00
N GLU A 23 -2.85 -24.18 13.87
CA GLU A 23 -2.49 -25.29 14.77
C GLU A 23 -2.12 -26.57 14.00
N GLU A 24 -2.88 -26.90 12.94
CA GLU A 24 -2.64 -28.08 12.11
C GLU A 24 -1.26 -28.05 11.45
N TYR A 25 -0.84 -26.88 10.98
CA TYR A 25 0.44 -26.70 10.28
C TYR A 25 1.59 -26.22 11.18
N GLY A 26 1.36 -26.10 12.49
CA GLY A 26 2.37 -25.58 13.43
C GLY A 26 2.78 -24.13 13.16
N LEU A 27 1.86 -23.31 12.63
CA LEU A 27 2.05 -21.90 12.36
C LEU A 27 1.67 -21.04 13.58
N ASP A 28 2.33 -19.90 13.76
CA ASP A 28 1.85 -18.87 14.67
C ASP A 28 0.82 -17.98 13.94
N ALA A 29 -0.47 -18.16 14.30
CA ALA A 29 -1.59 -17.40 13.75
C ALA A 29 -1.44 -15.86 13.87
N LYS A 30 -0.54 -15.37 14.73
CA LYS A 30 -0.29 -13.94 14.97
C LYS A 30 0.90 -13.37 14.19
N ALA A 31 1.66 -14.21 13.47
CA ALA A 31 2.94 -13.83 12.87
C ALA A 31 2.98 -14.12 11.36
N PHE A 32 2.17 -13.40 10.59
CA PHE A 32 2.06 -13.58 9.14
C PHE A 32 2.73 -12.42 8.40
N GLY A 33 3.79 -12.71 7.65
CA GLY A 33 4.40 -11.77 6.71
C GLY A 33 4.06 -12.15 5.27
N VAL A 34 4.02 -11.16 4.38
CA VAL A 34 3.81 -11.37 2.94
C VAL A 34 4.91 -10.70 2.14
N GLY A 35 5.30 -11.33 1.03
CA GLY A 35 6.28 -10.78 0.10
C GLY A 35 5.92 -11.15 -1.33
N GLY A 36 6.18 -10.24 -2.26
CA GLY A 36 5.78 -10.42 -3.66
C GLY A 36 6.51 -9.45 -4.58
N SER A 37 6.60 -9.80 -5.85
CA SER A 37 7.24 -8.98 -6.88
C SER A 37 6.28 -8.58 -8.00
N SER A 38 6.48 -7.39 -8.59
CA SER A 38 5.67 -6.88 -9.70
C SER A 38 4.17 -6.89 -9.36
N ALA A 39 3.31 -7.56 -10.14
CA ALA A 39 1.89 -7.74 -9.77
C ALA A 39 1.69 -8.41 -8.40
N GLY A 40 2.59 -9.29 -7.98
CA GLY A 40 2.61 -9.83 -6.61
C GLY A 40 2.99 -8.77 -5.57
N GLY A 41 3.89 -7.84 -5.91
CA GLY A 41 4.26 -6.66 -5.11
C GLY A 41 3.06 -5.75 -4.87
N HIS A 42 2.30 -5.47 -5.93
CA HIS A 42 1.00 -4.79 -5.87
C HIS A 42 0.04 -5.48 -4.89
N LEU A 43 -0.16 -6.79 -5.03
CA LEU A 43 -1.08 -7.53 -4.17
C LEU A 43 -0.62 -7.56 -2.71
N VAL A 44 0.66 -7.77 -2.41
CA VAL A 44 1.12 -7.76 -1.01
C VAL A 44 1.07 -6.37 -0.38
N ALA A 45 1.32 -5.31 -1.16
CA ALA A 45 1.12 -3.94 -0.70
C ALA A 45 -0.36 -3.65 -0.42
N LEU A 46 -1.26 -4.12 -1.29
CA LEU A 46 -2.71 -3.99 -1.09
C LEU A 46 -3.17 -4.82 0.11
N VAL A 47 -2.68 -6.05 0.30
CA VAL A 47 -2.95 -6.86 1.50
C VAL A 47 -2.52 -6.12 2.77
N GLY A 48 -1.33 -5.54 2.76
CA GLY A 48 -0.78 -4.79 3.89
C GLY A 48 -1.66 -3.62 4.29
N THR A 49 -1.99 -2.76 3.32
CA THR A 49 -2.76 -1.53 3.52
C THR A 49 -4.26 -1.76 3.69
N SER A 50 -4.77 -2.96 3.37
CA SER A 50 -6.21 -3.27 3.45
C SER A 50 -6.55 -4.24 4.58
N GLY A 51 -5.68 -4.41 5.58
CA GLY A 51 -5.90 -5.35 6.71
C GLY A 51 -7.23 -5.13 7.45
N GLY A 52 -7.67 -3.87 7.58
CA GLY A 52 -8.96 -3.49 8.17
C GLY A 52 -10.14 -3.45 7.19
N VAL A 53 -9.89 -3.52 5.88
CA VAL A 53 -10.92 -3.35 4.84
C VAL A 53 -11.69 -4.65 4.62
N ARG A 54 -12.87 -4.74 5.24
CA ARG A 54 -13.74 -5.93 5.21
C ARG A 54 -14.44 -6.15 3.87
N GLU A 55 -14.51 -5.14 3.00
CA GLU A 55 -15.13 -5.27 1.67
C GLU A 55 -14.49 -6.38 0.82
N PHE A 56 -13.19 -6.63 1.01
CA PHE A 56 -12.44 -7.68 0.30
C PHE A 56 -12.46 -9.05 1.01
N ASP A 57 -13.11 -9.17 2.17
CA ASP A 57 -13.20 -10.41 2.92
C ASP A 57 -14.43 -11.22 2.48
N VAL A 58 -14.26 -12.07 1.47
CA VAL A 58 -15.31 -12.96 0.93
C VAL A 58 -14.94 -14.44 1.09
N GLY A 59 -15.95 -15.31 1.11
CA GLY A 59 -15.75 -16.76 1.20
C GLY A 59 -15.75 -17.29 2.63
N GLN A 60 -14.83 -18.20 2.95
CA GLN A 60 -14.78 -18.92 4.23
C GLN A 60 -13.88 -18.22 5.27
N HIS A 61 -13.99 -18.68 6.52
CA HIS A 61 -13.19 -18.23 7.68
C HIS A 61 -13.26 -16.70 7.90
N LEU A 62 -14.43 -16.09 7.71
CA LEU A 62 -14.64 -14.65 7.86
C LEU A 62 -14.50 -14.15 9.32
N ASP A 63 -14.53 -15.07 10.27
CA ASP A 63 -14.21 -14.86 11.68
C ASP A 63 -12.71 -14.69 11.93
N MET A 64 -11.86 -15.14 11.00
CA MET A 64 -10.41 -14.91 11.06
C MET A 64 -10.04 -13.56 10.46
N SER A 65 -9.04 -12.89 11.02
CA SER A 65 -8.45 -11.69 10.41
C SER A 65 -7.77 -12.04 9.09
N SER A 66 -7.75 -11.12 8.12
CA SER A 66 -6.89 -11.20 6.93
C SER A 66 -5.66 -10.28 7.02
N ALA A 67 -5.45 -9.59 8.15
CA ALA A 67 -4.34 -8.68 8.32
C ALA A 67 -3.00 -9.42 8.48
N VAL A 68 -1.91 -8.76 8.08
CA VAL A 68 -0.52 -9.25 8.13
C VAL A 68 0.33 -8.32 8.98
N GLN A 69 1.49 -8.80 9.42
CA GLN A 69 2.38 -8.13 10.37
C GLN A 69 3.63 -7.55 9.72
N ALA A 70 3.92 -7.88 8.46
CA ALA A 70 5.05 -7.35 7.71
C ALA A 70 4.83 -7.51 6.20
N VAL A 71 5.24 -6.52 5.41
CA VAL A 71 5.10 -6.52 3.94
C VAL A 71 6.45 -6.30 3.27
N TYR A 72 6.79 -7.17 2.31
CA TYR A 72 7.94 -7.01 1.44
C TYR A 72 7.50 -6.84 -0.03
N ASP A 73 7.49 -5.59 -0.50
CA ASP A 73 7.16 -5.22 -1.88
C ASP A 73 8.43 -5.12 -2.74
N LEU A 74 8.49 -5.93 -3.79
CA LEU A 74 9.49 -5.85 -4.85
C LEU A 74 8.85 -5.21 -6.09
N TYR A 75 9.14 -3.92 -6.31
CA TYR A 75 8.79 -3.17 -7.52
C TYR A 75 7.32 -3.34 -7.98
N GLY A 76 6.39 -3.35 -7.03
CA GLY A 76 4.96 -3.40 -7.32
C GLY A 76 4.40 -2.11 -7.92
N PRO A 77 3.44 -2.19 -8.86
CA PRO A 77 2.57 -1.06 -9.20
C PRO A 77 1.69 -0.65 -8.01
N THR A 78 1.51 0.65 -7.78
CA THR A 78 0.82 1.18 -6.58
C THR A 78 -0.20 2.29 -6.87
N ASP A 79 -0.07 2.94 -8.03
CA ASP A 79 -1.05 3.86 -8.60
C ASP A 79 -1.27 3.55 -10.08
N LEU A 80 -2.31 2.77 -10.35
CA LEU A 80 -2.60 2.24 -11.69
C LEU A 80 -2.98 3.34 -12.71
N ILE A 81 -3.42 4.51 -12.26
CA ILE A 81 -3.68 5.65 -13.16
C ILE A 81 -2.38 6.37 -13.48
N ARG A 82 -1.59 6.69 -12.44
CA ARG A 82 -0.31 7.40 -12.61
C ARG A 82 0.71 6.57 -13.37
N PHE A 83 0.64 5.25 -13.28
CA PHE A 83 1.50 4.32 -14.02
C PHE A 83 1.47 4.64 -15.53
N GLY A 84 0.29 4.62 -16.14
CA GLY A 84 0.11 4.95 -17.56
C GLY A 84 0.30 6.43 -17.92
N GLN A 85 0.40 7.33 -16.93
CA GLN A 85 0.71 8.76 -17.14
C GLN A 85 2.21 9.06 -17.03
N THR A 86 3.01 8.08 -16.61
CA THR A 86 4.45 8.26 -16.47
C THR A 86 5.10 8.24 -17.86
N PRO A 87 5.91 9.25 -18.24
CA PRO A 87 6.55 9.28 -19.56
C PRO A 87 7.36 8.01 -19.83
N GLY A 88 7.10 7.38 -20.98
CA GLY A 88 7.71 6.11 -21.39
C GLY A 88 6.96 4.85 -20.94
N TYR A 89 5.84 4.99 -20.22
CA TYR A 89 4.99 3.88 -19.73
C TYR A 89 3.54 4.00 -20.22
N GLU A 90 3.28 4.78 -21.26
CA GLU A 90 1.93 5.10 -21.74
C GLU A 90 1.14 3.87 -22.20
N SER A 91 1.82 2.77 -22.55
CA SER A 91 1.20 1.48 -22.85
C SER A 91 0.32 0.95 -21.70
N HIS A 92 0.64 1.32 -20.46
CA HIS A 92 -0.12 0.93 -19.26
C HIS A 92 -1.46 1.68 -19.12
N ALA A 93 -1.69 2.75 -19.89
CA ALA A 93 -2.95 3.52 -19.85
C ALA A 93 -4.08 2.89 -20.67
N THR A 94 -3.81 1.82 -21.42
CA THR A 94 -4.79 1.23 -22.35
C THR A 94 -5.72 0.21 -21.67
N ALA A 95 -6.86 -0.10 -22.27
CA ALA A 95 -7.74 -1.17 -21.78
C ALA A 95 -7.12 -2.57 -21.90
N GLU A 96 -6.13 -2.73 -22.79
CA GLU A 96 -5.46 -4.01 -23.05
C GLU A 96 -4.21 -4.25 -22.19
N SER A 97 -3.77 -3.23 -21.44
CA SER A 97 -2.68 -3.36 -20.48
C SER A 97 -3.04 -4.33 -19.36
N PRO A 98 -2.04 -4.86 -18.61
CA PRO A 98 -2.31 -5.65 -17.42
C PRO A 98 -3.26 -4.94 -16.45
N GLU A 99 -3.07 -3.64 -16.24
CA GLU A 99 -3.89 -2.81 -15.36
C GLU A 99 -5.30 -2.60 -15.96
N GLY A 100 -5.39 -2.40 -17.28
CA GLY A 100 -6.66 -2.26 -17.96
C GLY A 100 -7.52 -3.52 -17.87
N LYS A 101 -6.91 -4.69 -18.03
CA LYS A 101 -7.56 -6.00 -17.87
C LYS A 101 -7.96 -6.27 -16.42
N LEU A 102 -7.10 -5.91 -15.47
CA LEU A 102 -7.41 -6.00 -14.04
C LEU A 102 -8.64 -5.15 -13.68
N LEU A 103 -8.71 -3.92 -14.19
CA LEU A 103 -9.77 -2.97 -13.86
C LEU A 103 -11.04 -3.13 -14.72
N GLY A 104 -11.00 -3.92 -15.78
CA GLY A 104 -12.10 -4.09 -16.73
C GLY A 104 -12.26 -2.93 -17.73
N GLY A 105 -11.21 -2.13 -17.94
CA GLY A 105 -11.19 -0.98 -18.84
C GLY A 105 -9.96 -0.09 -18.62
N ALA A 106 -9.75 0.90 -19.49
CA ALA A 106 -8.59 1.80 -19.38
C ALA A 106 -8.53 2.47 -17.99
N PRO A 107 -7.38 2.45 -17.27
CA PRO A 107 -7.32 2.90 -15.87
C PRO A 107 -7.89 4.31 -15.61
N ALA A 108 -7.62 5.26 -16.51
CA ALA A 108 -8.13 6.63 -16.40
C ALA A 108 -9.67 6.75 -16.48
N GLN A 109 -10.34 5.76 -17.07
CA GLN A 109 -11.81 5.65 -17.15
C GLN A 109 -12.37 4.86 -15.96
N MET A 110 -11.62 3.89 -15.45
CA MET A 110 -12.01 3.01 -14.35
C MET A 110 -11.62 3.57 -12.97
N LYS A 111 -11.89 4.86 -12.73
CA LYS A 111 -11.36 5.59 -11.54
C LYS A 111 -11.73 4.96 -10.20
N GLU A 112 -12.96 4.50 -10.05
CA GLU A 112 -13.41 3.89 -8.79
C GLU A 112 -12.73 2.53 -8.56
N ALA A 113 -12.65 1.69 -9.60
CA ALA A 113 -11.95 0.41 -9.52
C ALA A 113 -10.44 0.61 -9.27
N ALA A 114 -9.83 1.59 -9.95
CA ALA A 114 -8.43 1.95 -9.76
C ALA A 114 -8.17 2.43 -8.33
N ALA A 115 -9.05 3.27 -7.78
CA ALA A 115 -8.96 3.70 -6.39
C ALA A 115 -9.00 2.48 -5.46
N LYS A 116 -9.95 1.55 -5.63
CA LYS A 116 -10.00 0.34 -4.80
C LYS A 116 -8.78 -0.57 -4.95
N ALA A 117 -8.18 -0.62 -6.13
CA ALA A 117 -7.00 -1.43 -6.44
C ALA A 117 -5.68 -0.79 -6.03
N ASN A 118 -5.63 0.53 -5.76
CA ASN A 118 -4.41 1.23 -5.39
C ASN A 118 -4.13 1.05 -3.87
N PRO A 119 -3.00 0.45 -3.43
CA PRO A 119 -2.69 0.28 -2.01
C PRO A 119 -2.73 1.59 -1.21
N ILE A 120 -2.28 2.70 -1.83
CA ILE A 120 -2.18 4.01 -1.19
C ILE A 120 -3.54 4.51 -0.66
N THR A 121 -4.66 4.10 -1.26
CA THR A 121 -5.99 4.58 -0.83
C THR A 121 -6.46 4.01 0.50
N HIS A 122 -5.87 2.90 0.94
CA HIS A 122 -6.30 2.18 2.14
C HIS A 122 -5.41 2.44 3.35
N ILE A 123 -4.29 3.16 3.16
CA ILE A 123 -3.29 3.38 4.22
C ILE A 123 -3.93 3.97 5.47
N ASP A 124 -3.67 3.33 6.61
CA ASP A 124 -4.02 3.84 7.94
C ASP A 124 -2.94 3.55 8.98
N ALA A 125 -3.05 4.18 10.15
CA ALA A 125 -2.01 4.14 11.20
C ALA A 125 -1.76 2.74 11.82
N ASN A 126 -2.60 1.75 11.53
CA ASN A 126 -2.47 0.38 12.00
C ASN A 126 -1.80 -0.55 10.98
N ASP A 127 -1.40 -0.03 9.83
CA ASP A 127 -0.73 -0.82 8.80
C ASP A 127 0.61 -1.39 9.29
N PRO A 128 1.00 -2.58 8.81
CA PRO A 128 2.25 -3.23 9.21
C PRO A 128 3.46 -2.46 8.66
N PRO A 129 4.67 -2.70 9.19
CA PRO A 129 5.90 -2.23 8.57
C PRO A 129 6.08 -2.72 7.13
N PHE A 130 6.70 -1.88 6.30
CA PHE A 130 6.98 -2.15 4.89
C PHE A 130 8.49 -2.15 4.59
N LEU A 131 8.91 -3.13 3.77
CA LEU A 131 10.17 -3.15 3.05
C LEU A 131 9.85 -3.04 1.56
N ILE A 132 10.35 -1.99 0.91
CA ILE A 132 10.14 -1.73 -0.52
C ILE A 132 11.49 -1.76 -1.22
N VAL A 133 11.59 -2.51 -2.32
CA VAL A 133 12.82 -2.59 -3.14
C VAL A 133 12.47 -2.38 -4.61
N HIS A 134 13.16 -1.47 -5.29
CA HIS A 134 12.91 -1.16 -6.71
C HIS A 134 14.21 -0.77 -7.44
N GLY A 135 14.37 -1.19 -8.68
CA GLY A 135 15.46 -0.72 -9.55
C GLY A 135 15.15 0.65 -10.15
N ASP A 136 16.12 1.55 -10.21
CA ASP A 136 15.90 2.89 -10.81
C ASP A 136 15.92 2.91 -12.35
N ALA A 137 16.27 1.78 -12.97
CA ALA A 137 16.27 1.57 -14.41
C ALA A 137 15.26 0.47 -14.83
N ASP A 138 14.23 0.24 -14.01
CA ASP A 138 13.15 -0.69 -14.31
C ASP A 138 12.39 -0.23 -15.57
N PRO A 139 12.37 -1.00 -16.67
CA PRO A 139 11.70 -0.60 -17.90
C PRO A 139 10.22 -1.02 -17.95
N THR A 140 9.72 -1.67 -16.89
CA THR A 140 8.38 -2.28 -16.84
C THR A 140 7.49 -1.53 -15.87
N VAL A 141 7.95 -1.31 -14.64
CA VAL A 141 7.24 -0.52 -13.63
C VAL A 141 8.09 0.70 -13.30
N PRO A 142 7.58 1.94 -13.43
CA PRO A 142 8.37 3.10 -13.11
C PRO A 142 8.63 3.17 -11.61
N ILE A 143 9.86 3.51 -11.22
CA ILE A 143 10.27 3.64 -9.82
C ILE A 143 9.38 4.59 -9.00
N ASN A 144 8.73 5.55 -9.67
CA ASN A 144 7.80 6.48 -9.05
C ASN A 144 6.61 5.81 -8.35
N GLN A 145 6.30 4.54 -8.67
CA GLN A 145 5.29 3.73 -7.98
C GLN A 145 5.75 3.43 -6.55
N SER A 146 6.98 2.96 -6.37
CA SER A 146 7.55 2.70 -5.04
C SER A 146 7.85 3.99 -4.28
N GLU A 147 8.30 5.05 -4.96
CA GLU A 147 8.51 6.36 -4.32
C GLU A 147 7.20 6.92 -3.74
N SER A 148 6.09 6.81 -4.48
CA SER A 148 4.79 7.32 -4.05
C SER A 148 4.25 6.52 -2.86
N LEU A 149 4.36 5.19 -2.89
CA LEU A 149 3.95 4.34 -1.77
C LEU A 149 4.81 4.61 -0.53
N TYR A 150 6.14 4.70 -0.69
CA TYR A 150 7.06 5.03 0.40
C TYR A 150 6.68 6.35 1.08
N ALA A 151 6.48 7.41 0.28
CA ALA A 151 6.12 8.72 0.81
C ALA A 151 4.81 8.68 1.60
N ALA A 152 3.77 8.03 1.05
CA ALA A 152 2.47 7.92 1.71
C ALA A 152 2.52 7.13 3.02
N LEU A 153 3.26 6.01 3.05
CA LEU A 153 3.44 5.21 4.27
C LEU A 153 4.21 5.98 5.35
N VAL A 154 5.28 6.69 4.97
CA VAL A 154 6.05 7.52 5.91
C VAL A 154 5.21 8.66 6.47
N GLU A 155 4.40 9.31 5.63
CA GLU A 155 3.49 10.38 6.05
C GLU A 155 2.44 9.86 7.05
N ALA A 156 1.96 8.63 6.87
CA ALA A 156 1.05 7.96 7.80
C ALA A 156 1.74 7.44 9.08
N GLY A 157 3.06 7.62 9.22
CA GLY A 157 3.83 7.17 10.39
C GLY A 157 4.16 5.67 10.38
N ILE A 158 3.97 4.98 9.25
CA ILE A 158 4.21 3.54 9.13
C ILE A 158 5.70 3.26 8.98
N PRO A 159 6.29 2.38 9.82
CA PRO A 159 7.70 2.02 9.72
C PRO A 159 8.03 1.43 8.34
N THR A 160 8.66 2.23 7.48
CA THR A 160 8.87 1.86 6.08
C THR A 160 10.31 2.08 5.67
N ARG A 161 10.87 1.13 4.94
CA ARG A 161 12.17 1.26 4.29
C ARG A 161 12.04 1.11 2.79
N PHE A 162 12.68 2.00 2.04
CA PHE A 162 12.78 1.93 0.59
C PHE A 162 14.24 1.80 0.15
N ILE A 163 14.53 0.79 -0.66
CA ILE A 163 15.85 0.51 -1.21
C ILE A 163 15.79 0.61 -2.73
N THR A 164 16.63 1.47 -3.27
CA THR A 164 16.80 1.60 -4.71
C THR A 164 18.00 0.79 -5.17
N ILE A 165 17.81 -0.11 -6.13
CA ILE A 165 18.90 -0.83 -6.79
C ILE A 165 19.38 0.03 -7.96
N GLN A 166 20.54 0.66 -7.78
CA GLN A 166 21.15 1.52 -8.79
C GLN A 166 21.48 0.73 -10.07
N GLY A 167 20.95 1.17 -11.21
CA GLY A 167 21.01 0.48 -12.50
C GLY A 167 20.17 -0.80 -12.57
N GLY A 168 19.42 -1.13 -11.52
CA GLY A 168 18.54 -2.29 -11.45
C GLY A 168 17.33 -2.12 -12.38
N GLY A 169 16.97 -3.19 -13.09
CA GLY A 169 15.76 -3.26 -13.91
C GLY A 169 14.58 -3.87 -13.16
N HIS A 170 13.66 -4.50 -13.90
CA HIS A 170 12.55 -5.29 -13.34
C HIS A 170 13.05 -6.62 -12.76
N GLY A 171 13.69 -6.58 -11.59
CA GLY A 171 14.40 -7.70 -10.94
C GLY A 171 15.78 -8.01 -11.54
N ARG A 172 16.06 -7.64 -12.80
CA ARG A 172 17.40 -7.77 -13.40
C ARG A 172 18.40 -6.86 -12.68
N GLY A 173 19.56 -7.39 -12.31
CA GLY A 173 20.62 -6.62 -11.64
C GLY A 173 20.45 -6.51 -10.13
N PHE A 174 19.44 -7.18 -9.57
CA PHE A 174 19.23 -7.23 -8.13
C PHE A 174 20.21 -8.22 -7.49
N PRO A 175 20.91 -7.83 -6.41
CA PRO A 175 21.84 -8.73 -5.73
C PRO A 175 21.03 -9.72 -4.86
N SER A 176 20.91 -10.96 -5.32
CA SER A 176 20.05 -11.97 -4.69
C SER A 176 20.42 -12.29 -3.24
N GLU A 177 21.69 -12.61 -2.98
CA GLU A 177 22.17 -12.98 -1.63
C GLU A 177 21.92 -11.86 -0.60
N PRO A 178 22.36 -10.60 -0.84
CA PRO A 178 22.03 -9.50 0.06
C PRO A 178 20.54 -9.27 0.26
N LEU A 179 19.71 -9.35 -0.80
CA LEU A 179 18.27 -9.10 -0.64
C LEU A 179 17.56 -10.20 0.15
N VAL A 180 18.03 -11.45 0.06
CA VAL A 180 17.53 -12.54 0.90
C VAL A 180 17.87 -12.30 2.37
N GLU A 181 19.10 -11.88 2.67
CA GLU A 181 19.52 -11.54 4.04
C GLU A 181 18.68 -10.39 4.60
N ILE A 182 18.48 -9.34 3.81
CA ILE A 182 17.68 -8.18 4.17
C ILE A 182 16.22 -8.56 4.47
N ALA A 183 15.62 -9.40 3.60
CA ALA A 183 14.26 -9.88 3.80
C ALA A 183 14.14 -10.74 5.06
N ASN A 184 15.11 -11.62 5.33
CA ASN A 184 15.15 -12.43 6.53
C ASN A 184 15.24 -11.57 7.80
N VAL A 185 16.15 -10.59 7.83
CA VAL A 185 16.29 -9.63 8.94
C VAL A 185 14.97 -8.86 9.16
N PHE A 186 14.35 -8.40 8.07
CA PHE A 186 13.07 -7.69 8.14
C PHE A 186 11.95 -8.56 8.73
N PHE A 187 11.78 -9.80 8.25
CA PHE A 187 10.74 -10.69 8.78
C PHE A 187 11.06 -11.19 10.21
N ASP A 188 12.31 -11.53 10.52
CA ASP A 188 12.70 -11.95 11.88
C ASP A 188 12.43 -10.85 12.92
N LYS A 189 12.73 -9.60 12.58
CA LYS A 189 12.43 -8.46 13.45
C LYS A 189 10.94 -8.32 13.72
N ASN A 190 10.13 -8.35 12.66
CA ASN A 190 8.71 -7.98 12.75
C ASN A 190 7.79 -9.15 13.13
N LEU A 191 8.20 -10.40 12.86
CA LEU A 191 7.39 -11.59 13.13
C LEU A 191 7.84 -12.36 14.38
N ARG A 192 9.14 -12.32 14.73
CA ARG A 192 9.70 -13.08 15.86
C ARG A 192 10.15 -12.20 17.02
N GLY A 193 10.12 -10.87 16.87
CA GLY A 193 10.57 -9.95 17.91
C GLY A 193 12.08 -10.03 18.20
N ASN A 194 12.88 -10.55 17.26
CA ASN A 194 14.32 -10.68 17.46
C ASN A 194 14.99 -9.31 17.46
N ALA A 195 15.41 -8.84 18.64
CA ALA A 195 16.07 -7.55 18.83
C ALA A 195 17.48 -7.48 18.20
N GLU A 196 18.15 -8.61 17.94
CA GLU A 196 19.48 -8.63 17.29
C GLU A 196 19.41 -8.39 15.77
N ALA A 197 18.22 -8.51 15.16
CA ALA A 197 17.95 -8.00 13.81
C ALA A 197 18.07 -6.45 13.71
N ALA A 198 18.35 -5.76 14.83
CA ALA A 198 18.64 -4.33 14.87
C ALA A 198 19.99 -3.96 14.25
N ASP A 199 20.94 -4.89 14.11
CA ASP A 199 22.18 -4.67 13.36
C ASP A 199 21.94 -4.88 11.85
N TRP A 200 21.06 -4.05 11.28
CA TRP A 200 20.77 -4.02 9.85
C TRP A 200 22.07 -3.94 9.03
N PRO A 201 22.24 -4.72 7.94
CA PRO A 201 23.44 -4.65 7.11
C PRO A 201 23.74 -3.20 6.71
N LYS A 202 24.97 -2.73 7.00
CA LYS A 202 25.42 -1.36 6.71
C LYS A 202 25.24 -0.95 5.25
N ALA A 203 25.12 -1.90 4.33
CA ALA A 203 24.90 -1.70 2.90
C ALA A 203 23.53 -1.06 2.55
N MET A 204 22.67 -0.82 3.53
CA MET A 204 21.30 -0.34 3.31
C MET A 204 21.06 1.12 3.71
N THR A 205 22.07 1.96 3.89
CA THR A 205 21.79 3.39 4.09
C THR A 205 21.05 3.92 2.86
N SER A 206 19.81 4.35 3.05
CA SER A 206 19.08 5.14 2.08
C SER A 206 19.83 6.45 1.85
N GLU A 207 20.84 6.45 0.99
CA GLU A 207 21.32 7.69 0.40
C GLU A 207 20.37 8.04 -0.74
N LEU A 208 19.23 8.64 -0.37
CA LEU A 208 18.61 9.64 -1.21
C LEU A 208 19.66 10.73 -1.46
N LYS A 209 20.43 10.63 -2.55
CA LYS A 209 20.99 11.85 -3.16
C LYS A 209 19.82 12.60 -3.80
N ALA A 210 19.18 13.43 -2.99
CA ALA A 210 18.47 14.64 -3.37
C ALA A 210 17.66 14.57 -4.68
N ALA A 211 16.53 13.84 -4.67
CA ALA A 211 15.40 14.14 -5.55
C ALA A 211 14.22 14.81 -4.81
N ALA A 212 14.35 15.04 -3.50
CA ALA A 212 13.42 15.88 -2.74
C ALA A 212 13.50 17.38 -3.11
N ALA A 213 14.43 17.77 -3.98
CA ALA A 213 14.64 19.17 -4.37
C ALA A 213 13.82 19.64 -5.59
N ASN A 214 13.02 18.77 -6.23
CA ASN A 214 12.21 19.17 -7.40
C ASN A 214 10.78 18.60 -7.45
N LEU A 215 10.27 18.07 -6.34
CA LEU A 215 8.81 18.04 -6.14
C LEU A 215 8.35 19.45 -5.78
N GLN A 216 8.37 20.36 -6.76
CA GLN A 216 7.48 21.52 -6.70
C GLN A 216 6.07 20.95 -6.62
N ARG A 217 5.48 21.06 -5.43
CA ARG A 217 4.07 20.87 -5.21
C ARG A 217 3.33 21.69 -6.27
N PRO A 218 2.43 21.11 -7.09
CA PRO A 218 1.23 21.87 -7.38
C PRO A 218 0.52 22.00 -6.04
N ASP A 219 0.38 23.23 -5.54
CA ASP A 219 -0.24 23.58 -4.25
C ASP A 219 -1.70 23.07 -4.06
N ASN A 220 -2.21 22.22 -4.95
CA ASN A 220 -3.62 21.81 -5.03
C ASN A 220 -3.86 20.30 -5.22
N ALA A 221 -2.86 19.43 -5.14
CA ALA A 221 -3.07 17.99 -5.36
C ALA A 221 -3.46 17.26 -4.05
N ARG A 222 -4.77 17.13 -3.80
CA ARG A 222 -5.34 16.38 -2.69
C ARG A 222 -5.25 14.87 -2.94
N PRO A 223 -4.71 14.03 -2.03
CA PRO A 223 -5.12 12.64 -1.96
C PRO A 223 -6.43 12.60 -1.15
N ARG A 224 -7.58 12.50 -1.81
CA ARG A 224 -8.86 12.41 -1.09
C ARG A 224 -9.57 11.11 -1.41
N ILE A 225 -9.58 10.22 -0.42
CA ILE A 225 -10.68 9.28 -0.19
C ILE A 225 -11.98 10.07 -0.40
N PRO A 226 -12.92 9.65 -1.29
CA PRO A 226 -14.19 10.34 -1.47
C PRO A 226 -14.88 10.57 -0.12
N PHE A 227 -15.50 11.74 0.08
CA PHE A 227 -16.16 12.07 1.36
C PHE A 227 -17.14 10.98 1.79
N ALA A 228 -17.85 10.37 0.83
CA ALA A 228 -18.77 9.27 1.10
C ALA A 228 -18.11 8.03 1.73
N ILE A 229 -16.83 7.77 1.45
CA ILE A 229 -16.08 6.68 2.07
C ILE A 229 -15.66 7.08 3.49
N LEU A 230 -15.17 8.31 3.67
CA LEU A 230 -14.80 8.81 5.00
C LEU A 230 -16.02 8.91 5.93
N GLN A 231 -17.12 9.48 5.44
CA GLN A 231 -18.39 9.61 6.16
C GLN A 231 -18.90 8.26 6.63
N ARG A 232 -18.93 7.23 5.76
CA ARG A 232 -19.32 5.87 6.18
C ARG A 232 -18.41 5.26 7.27
N ARG A 233 -17.16 5.70 7.37
CA ARG A 233 -16.18 5.17 8.32
C ARG A 233 -16.22 5.87 9.68
N GLU A 234 -16.46 7.18 9.66
CA GLU A 234 -16.26 8.05 10.81
C GLU A 234 -17.55 8.67 11.36
N ASP A 235 -18.58 8.90 10.53
CA ASP A 235 -19.88 9.43 10.97
C ASP A 235 -20.60 8.37 11.82
N THR A 236 -20.32 8.40 13.11
CA THR A 236 -20.74 7.37 14.07
C THR A 236 -22.16 7.64 14.55
N ASN A 237 -22.58 8.91 14.52
CA ASN A 237 -23.89 9.35 14.97
C ASN A 237 -24.94 9.47 13.84
N GLY A 238 -24.50 9.47 12.57
CA GLY A 238 -25.35 9.47 11.38
C GLY A 238 -25.92 10.84 10.99
N ASP A 239 -25.37 11.94 11.48
CA ASP A 239 -25.83 13.30 11.20
C ASP A 239 -25.24 13.90 9.92
N GLY A 240 -24.36 13.16 9.25
CA GLY A 240 -23.72 13.56 8.02
C GLY A 240 -22.48 14.43 8.21
N GLN A 241 -22.06 14.68 9.45
CA GLN A 241 -20.87 15.43 9.82
C GLN A 241 -19.87 14.49 10.50
N ILE A 242 -18.59 14.81 10.45
CA ILE A 242 -17.56 14.07 11.19
C ILE A 242 -16.92 15.05 12.16
N THR A 243 -17.22 14.89 13.43
CA THR A 243 -16.60 15.67 14.51
C THR A 243 -15.17 15.21 14.77
N ARG A 244 -14.42 16.03 15.52
CA ARG A 244 -13.04 15.69 15.94
C ARG A 244 -12.97 14.39 16.75
N ASP A 245 -14.02 14.10 17.52
CA ASP A 245 -14.11 12.88 18.34
C ASP A 245 -14.46 11.64 17.51
N GLU A 246 -15.15 11.83 16.38
CA GLU A 246 -15.52 10.78 15.43
C GLU A 246 -14.39 10.42 14.47
N PHE A 247 -13.50 11.37 14.20
CA PHE A 247 -12.39 11.17 13.27
C PHE A 247 -11.30 10.28 13.88
N LYS A 248 -11.13 9.07 13.34
CA LYS A 248 -10.13 8.09 13.82
C LYS A 248 -8.69 8.36 13.35
N GLY A 249 -8.45 9.41 12.56
CA GLY A 249 -7.12 9.78 12.08
C GLY A 249 -6.37 10.74 13.02
N PRO A 250 -5.09 11.03 12.74
CA PRO A 250 -4.30 12.00 13.50
C PRO A 250 -4.97 13.39 13.58
N PRO A 251 -4.94 14.09 14.73
CA PRO A 251 -5.57 15.41 14.90
C PRO A 251 -5.09 16.47 13.89
N ALA A 252 -3.82 16.43 13.50
CA ALA A 252 -3.26 17.35 12.51
C ALA A 252 -3.88 17.19 11.11
N ILE A 253 -4.36 15.98 10.78
CA ILE A 253 -5.05 15.71 9.51
C ILE A 253 -6.48 16.27 9.56
N PHE A 254 -7.16 16.14 10.70
CA PHE A 254 -8.46 16.78 10.91
C PHE A 254 -8.37 18.29 10.70
N ASP A 255 -7.43 18.95 11.36
CA ASP A 255 -7.20 20.40 11.27
C ASP A 255 -6.84 20.85 9.84
N HIS A 256 -6.23 19.97 9.05
CA HIS A 256 -5.91 20.25 7.65
C HIS A 256 -7.14 20.08 6.72
N LEU A 257 -8.07 19.20 7.09
CA LEU A 257 -9.26 18.90 6.31
C LEU A 257 -10.40 19.87 6.58
N ASP A 258 -10.50 20.38 7.81
CA ASP A 258 -11.44 21.41 8.26
C ASP A 258 -11.04 22.77 7.69
N LYS A 259 -11.49 23.07 6.46
CA LYS A 259 -11.06 24.28 5.74
C LYS A 259 -11.75 25.53 6.25
N ASN A 260 -12.98 25.39 6.71
CA ASN A 260 -13.81 26.49 7.19
C ASN A 260 -13.61 26.74 8.70
N GLY A 261 -12.89 25.85 9.40
CA GLY A 261 -12.51 26.00 10.80
C GLY A 261 -13.68 25.81 11.76
N ASP A 262 -14.73 25.11 11.34
CA ASP A 262 -15.95 24.92 12.12
C ASP A 262 -15.93 23.69 13.04
N GLN A 263 -14.79 22.98 13.06
CA GLN A 263 -14.53 21.77 13.85
C GLN A 263 -15.40 20.57 13.46
N VAL A 264 -15.97 20.57 12.26
CA VAL A 264 -16.65 19.41 11.67
C VAL A 264 -16.20 19.22 10.23
N LEU A 265 -16.01 17.97 9.81
CA LEU A 265 -15.75 17.67 8.40
C LEU A 265 -17.08 17.39 7.70
N THR A 266 -17.36 18.19 6.68
CA THR A 266 -18.54 18.08 5.85
C THR A 266 -18.17 17.83 4.39
N LYS A 267 -19.17 17.54 3.55
CA LYS A 267 -18.96 17.41 2.10
C LYS A 267 -18.36 18.69 1.49
N SER A 268 -18.72 19.86 2.03
CA SER A 268 -18.18 21.16 1.60
C SER A 268 -16.67 21.28 1.82
N ASP A 269 -16.15 20.71 2.90
CA ASP A 269 -14.70 20.66 3.13
C ASP A 269 -13.99 19.81 2.08
N TRP A 270 -14.73 18.86 1.50
CA TRP A 270 -14.28 17.92 0.48
C TRP A 270 -14.27 18.44 -0.96
N GLU A 271 -15.12 19.42 -1.27
CA GLU A 271 -15.19 20.15 -2.53
C GLU A 271 -14.13 21.29 -2.56
#